data_AF-A0A9W6S1D2-F1
#
_entry.id   AF-A0A9W6S1D2-F1
#
_cell.length_a   1.000
_cell.length_b   1.000
_cell.length_c   1.000
_cell.angle_alpha   90.00
_cell.angle_beta   90.00
_cell.angle_gamma   90.00
#
_symmetry.space_group_name_H-M   'P 1'
#
loop_
_entity.id
_entity.type
_entity.pdbx_description
1 polymer ?
#
loop_
_entity_poly.entity_id
_entity_poly.type
_entity_poly.pdbx_seq_one_letter_code
_entity_poly.pdbx_strand_id
1 'polypeptide(L)'
;MSSGDDRVRGAFAGLAIGDAAGWPAARHRWALLAPWTRRLGRELDAFAEEHRVTALPVPFALNQPVAALGIGPSDDAEWLAWTARTLEEDRRAAFAALDDTVRARISVRTALDNLARGLDPPASGHDNPHYFDDAAAVRAVAFGAASPGDPEAAARRARADAEVTNAGDGVHGAAAMASAVAVAVAGGSAVDAVDAGLAALPCGTAIRQAALDALDAPGDAFAVVPALDAAVQDHVYSYGLAAAQTVPVALALTNASAGDLTRAVPAAACLASLADSAPALTGALTGALTGYAALPETWRASTRVLAGCCLPDLAGADLIAIADGVAERSGARTEGEQ
;
A
#
# COMPACT_ATOMS: atom_id res chain seq x y z
N MET A 1 -1.55 -19.69 -18.29
CA MET A 1 -2.24 -18.45 -17.89
C MET A 1 -2.52 -18.56 -16.40
N SER A 2 -2.19 -17.53 -15.62
CA SER A 2 -2.49 -17.48 -14.18
C SER A 2 -3.99 -17.53 -13.94
N SER A 3 -4.46 -18.31 -12.97
CA SER A 3 -5.86 -18.29 -12.52
C SER A 3 -6.18 -16.99 -11.77
N GLY A 4 -7.46 -16.68 -11.59
CA GLY A 4 -7.90 -15.54 -10.77
C GLY A 4 -7.34 -15.59 -9.35
N ASP A 5 -7.40 -16.77 -8.71
CA ASP A 5 -6.84 -16.98 -7.37
C ASP A 5 -5.33 -16.72 -7.31
N ASP A 6 -4.56 -17.16 -8.31
CA ASP A 6 -3.12 -16.92 -8.37
C ASP A 6 -2.81 -15.42 -8.56
N ARG A 7 -3.68 -14.67 -9.26
CA ARG A 7 -3.59 -13.21 -9.38
C ARG A 7 -3.96 -12.49 -8.09
N VAL A 8 -4.96 -12.95 -7.35
CA VAL A 8 -5.31 -12.42 -6.02
C VAL A 8 -4.14 -12.61 -5.05
N ARG A 9 -3.56 -13.82 -4.98
CA ARG A 9 -2.32 -14.07 -4.23
C ARG A 9 -1.18 -13.18 -4.70
N GLY A 10 -1.08 -12.97 -6.01
CA GLY A 10 -0.10 -12.10 -6.65
C GLY A 10 -0.21 -10.65 -6.17
N ALA A 11 -1.43 -10.11 -6.08
CA ALA A 11 -1.69 -8.76 -5.59
C ALA A 11 -1.20 -8.58 -4.13
N PHE A 12 -1.52 -9.55 -3.27
CA PHE A 12 -1.14 -9.51 -1.85
C PHE A 12 0.37 -9.67 -1.66
N ALA A 13 0.97 -10.67 -2.31
CA ALA A 13 2.41 -10.90 -2.24
C ALA A 13 3.20 -9.75 -2.87
N GLY A 14 2.73 -9.22 -4.00
CA GLY A 14 3.32 -8.09 -4.68
C GLY A 14 3.31 -6.84 -3.81
N LEU A 15 2.19 -6.54 -3.14
CA LEU A 15 2.12 -5.45 -2.18
C LEU A 15 3.12 -5.62 -1.04
N ALA A 16 3.18 -6.81 -0.44
CA ALA A 16 4.11 -7.12 0.65
C ALA A 16 5.59 -7.05 0.21
N ILE A 17 5.88 -7.39 -1.04
CA ILE A 17 7.18 -7.23 -1.69
C ILE A 17 7.55 -5.76 -1.84
N GLY A 18 6.63 -4.94 -2.33
CA GLY A 18 6.82 -3.51 -2.45
C GLY A 18 7.03 -2.84 -1.10
N ASP A 19 6.15 -3.11 -0.14
CA ASP A 19 6.24 -2.67 1.25
C ASP A 19 7.62 -3.03 1.84
N ALA A 20 8.04 -4.30 1.74
CA ALA A 20 9.34 -4.74 2.24
C ALA A 20 10.56 -4.03 1.59
N ALA A 21 10.42 -3.58 0.34
CA ALA A 21 11.44 -2.81 -0.37
C ALA A 21 11.42 -1.31 -0.01
N GLY A 22 10.30 -0.82 0.54
CA GLY A 22 10.11 0.55 0.94
C GLY A 22 11.06 0.97 2.07
N TRP A 23 11.46 2.25 2.04
CA TRP A 23 12.46 2.79 2.97
C TRP A 23 12.01 2.72 4.44
N PRO A 24 10.73 3.01 4.78
CA PRO A 24 10.25 2.98 6.16
C PRO A 24 10.02 1.57 6.73
N ALA A 25 9.90 0.53 5.90
CA ALA A 25 9.53 -0.82 6.35
C ALA A 25 10.44 -1.36 7.46
N ALA A 26 11.77 -1.21 7.29
CA ALA A 26 12.72 -1.60 8.33
C ALA A 26 12.54 -0.79 9.62
N ARG A 27 12.18 0.50 9.52
CA ARG A 27 11.94 1.40 10.67
C ARG A 27 10.64 1.07 11.39
N HIS A 28 9.59 0.70 10.67
CA HIS A 28 8.31 0.27 11.22
C HIS A 28 8.44 -1.03 12.02
N ARG A 29 9.16 -2.02 11.48
CA ARG A 29 9.49 -3.28 12.17
C ARG A 29 10.51 -3.09 13.29
N TRP A 30 11.42 -2.12 13.18
CA TRP A 30 12.36 -1.77 14.26
C TRP A 30 11.67 -1.43 15.59
N ALA A 31 10.41 -0.99 15.54
CA ALA A 31 9.61 -0.76 16.74
C ALA A 31 9.30 -2.04 17.55
N LEU A 32 9.49 -3.22 16.98
CA LEU A 32 9.43 -4.51 17.68
C LEU A 32 10.65 -4.75 18.59
N LEU A 33 11.73 -3.99 18.43
CA LEU A 33 12.89 -4.08 19.32
C LEU A 33 12.61 -3.41 20.67
N ALA A 34 13.33 -3.86 21.70
CA ALA A 34 13.22 -3.32 23.04
C ALA A 34 13.37 -1.78 23.06
N PRO A 35 12.59 -1.06 23.89
CA PRO A 35 12.61 0.40 23.94
C PRO A 35 14.01 1.02 24.15
N TRP A 36 14.86 0.37 24.94
CA TRP A 36 16.22 0.85 25.21
C TRP A 36 17.14 0.76 23.97
N THR A 37 17.01 -0.29 23.16
CA THR A 37 17.73 -0.45 21.89
C THR A 37 17.30 0.63 20.91
N ARG A 38 15.99 0.94 20.88
CA ARG A 38 15.45 2.02 20.05
C ARG A 38 15.93 3.39 20.47
N ARG A 39 15.99 3.63 21.79
CA ARG A 39 16.56 4.87 22.33
C ARG A 39 18.02 5.03 21.92
N LEU A 40 18.82 3.99 22.10
CA LEU A 40 20.26 4.02 21.78
C LEU A 40 20.52 4.27 20.29
N GLY A 41 19.71 3.70 19.38
CA GLY A 41 19.83 4.00 17.94
C GLY A 41 19.70 5.49 17.64
N ARG A 42 18.73 6.19 18.27
CA ARG A 42 18.58 7.65 18.11
C ARG A 42 19.74 8.44 18.71
N GLU A 43 20.32 7.97 19.80
CA GLU A 43 21.51 8.58 20.41
C GLU A 43 22.73 8.44 19.51
N LEU A 44 22.87 7.31 18.80
CA LEU A 44 23.93 7.13 17.82
C LEU A 44 23.75 8.02 16.57
N ASP A 45 22.51 8.24 16.14
CA ASP A 45 22.21 9.18 15.05
C ASP A 45 22.65 10.62 15.45
N ALA A 46 22.29 11.06 16.66
CA ALA A 46 22.70 12.36 17.19
C ALA A 46 24.23 12.46 17.36
N PHE A 47 24.87 11.40 17.84
CA PHE A 47 26.33 11.33 17.93
C PHE A 47 26.98 11.47 16.54
N ALA A 48 26.47 10.77 15.53
CA ALA A 48 27.00 10.85 14.18
C ALA A 48 26.91 12.28 13.62
N GLU A 49 25.80 12.97 13.86
CA GLU A 49 25.62 14.38 13.49
C GLU A 49 26.62 15.30 14.20
N GLU A 50 26.72 15.21 15.53
CA GLU A 50 27.62 16.04 16.35
C GLU A 50 29.09 15.86 15.95
N HIS A 51 29.48 14.62 15.64
CA HIS A 51 30.85 14.27 15.30
C HIS A 51 31.14 14.26 13.79
N ARG A 52 30.19 14.70 12.95
CA ARG A 52 30.34 14.79 11.49
C ARG A 52 30.73 13.45 10.85
N VAL A 53 30.17 12.36 11.36
CA VAL A 53 30.36 11.00 10.85
C VAL A 53 29.23 10.68 9.87
N THR A 54 29.59 10.26 8.66
CA THR A 54 28.60 9.91 7.62
C THR A 54 28.09 8.47 7.71
N ALA A 55 28.79 7.62 8.47
CA ALA A 55 28.39 6.23 8.69
C ALA A 55 27.24 6.18 9.71
N LEU A 56 26.05 5.83 9.24
CA LEU A 56 24.90 5.56 10.11
C LEU A 56 24.94 4.11 10.60
N PRO A 57 24.53 3.84 11.85
CA PRO A 57 24.37 2.49 12.36
C PRO A 57 23.08 1.87 11.79
N VAL A 58 23.10 1.48 10.52
CA VAL A 58 21.95 0.87 9.83
C VAL A 58 22.28 -0.53 9.33
N PRO A 59 21.55 -1.59 9.76
CA PRO A 59 20.57 -1.66 10.85
C PRO A 59 21.17 -1.89 12.25
N PHE A 60 20.51 -1.41 13.32
CA PHE A 60 20.99 -1.46 14.72
C PHE A 60 20.04 -2.22 15.67
N ALA A 61 20.57 -3.28 16.31
CA ALA A 61 19.87 -4.12 17.28
C ALA A 61 20.79 -4.64 18.40
N LEU A 62 21.64 -3.78 18.98
CA LEU A 62 22.62 -4.17 20.01
C LEU A 62 22.02 -5.15 21.04
N ASN A 63 22.59 -6.35 21.14
CA ASN A 63 22.14 -7.45 22.02
C ASN A 63 20.65 -7.82 21.89
N GLN A 64 20.05 -7.68 20.71
CA GLN A 64 18.66 -8.06 20.42
C GLN A 64 18.59 -9.00 19.21
N PRO A 65 17.53 -9.82 19.08
CA PRO A 65 17.26 -10.57 17.86
C PRO A 65 17.15 -9.63 16.64
N VAL A 66 17.81 -10.01 15.54
CA VAL A 66 17.86 -9.19 14.32
C VAL A 66 16.71 -9.46 13.34
N ALA A 67 15.77 -10.34 13.68
CA ALA A 67 14.68 -10.73 12.79
C ALA A 67 13.87 -9.53 12.26
N ALA A 68 13.59 -8.55 13.13
CA ALA A 68 12.88 -7.31 12.75
C ALA A 68 13.65 -6.45 11.73
N LEU A 69 14.97 -6.65 11.60
CA LEU A 69 15.83 -5.91 10.68
C LEU A 69 15.97 -6.58 9.30
N GLY A 70 15.64 -7.86 9.18
CA GLY A 70 15.66 -8.58 7.90
C GLY A 70 14.55 -8.11 6.96
N ILE A 71 14.71 -8.28 5.64
CA ILE A 71 13.67 -7.92 4.67
C ILE A 71 12.37 -8.67 4.99
N GLY A 72 11.24 -7.96 4.96
CA GLY A 72 9.94 -8.49 5.31
C GLY A 72 8.83 -7.45 5.26
N PRO A 73 7.57 -7.86 5.30
CA PRO A 73 6.42 -6.97 5.18
C PRO A 73 6.29 -6.09 6.44
N SER A 74 5.62 -4.96 6.30
CA SER A 74 5.44 -3.96 7.34
C SER A 74 3.99 -3.47 7.41
N ASP A 75 3.76 -2.15 7.47
CA ASP A 75 2.47 -1.57 7.81
C ASP A 75 1.49 -1.71 6.65
N ASP A 76 1.95 -1.54 5.41
CA ASP A 76 1.09 -1.65 4.24
C ASP A 76 0.50 -3.05 4.09
N ALA A 77 1.33 -4.08 4.22
CA ALA A 77 0.88 -5.47 4.17
C ALA A 77 -0.07 -5.83 5.33
N GLU A 78 0.16 -5.28 6.52
CA GLU A 78 -0.71 -5.51 7.68
C GLU A 78 -2.06 -4.81 7.54
N TRP A 79 -2.09 -3.57 7.04
CA TRP A 79 -3.34 -2.86 6.76
C TRP A 79 -4.13 -3.50 5.62
N LEU A 80 -3.45 -4.02 4.59
CA LEU A 80 -4.08 -4.87 3.57
C LEU A 80 -4.73 -6.11 4.20
N ALA A 81 -3.98 -6.83 5.02
CA ALA A 81 -4.43 -8.06 5.66
C ALA A 81 -5.60 -7.84 6.62
N TRP A 82 -5.56 -6.77 7.41
CA TRP A 82 -6.68 -6.35 8.28
C TRP A 82 -7.93 -6.05 7.45
N THR A 83 -7.78 -5.30 6.36
CA THR A 83 -8.91 -4.99 5.47
C THR A 83 -9.48 -6.26 4.85
N ALA A 84 -8.62 -7.19 4.43
CA ALA A 84 -9.03 -8.47 3.86
C ALA A 84 -9.79 -9.36 4.87
N ARG A 85 -9.43 -9.32 6.16
CA ARG A 85 -10.14 -10.05 7.22
C ARG A 85 -11.49 -9.44 7.56
N THR A 86 -11.58 -8.11 7.51
CA THR A 86 -12.81 -7.39 7.85
C THR A 86 -13.68 -7.09 6.63
N LEU A 87 -13.35 -7.51 5.41
CA LEU A 87 -13.96 -7.13 4.11
C LEU A 87 -15.50 -7.00 4.07
N GLU A 88 -16.21 -7.77 4.91
CA GLU A 88 -17.66 -7.88 4.95
C GLU A 88 -18.33 -7.18 6.15
N GLU A 89 -17.53 -6.63 7.05
CA GLU A 89 -18.02 -5.87 8.19
C GLU A 89 -18.42 -4.44 7.76
N ASP A 90 -19.29 -3.81 8.53
CA ASP A 90 -19.48 -2.37 8.41
C ASP A 90 -18.15 -1.63 8.66
N ARG A 91 -17.77 -0.72 7.75
CA ARG A 91 -16.44 -0.08 7.79
C ARG A 91 -16.25 0.74 9.06
N ARG A 92 -17.26 1.52 9.43
CA ARG A 92 -17.23 2.35 10.64
C ARG A 92 -17.11 1.50 11.90
N ALA A 93 -17.84 0.38 11.98
CA ALA A 93 -17.75 -0.55 13.09
C ALA A 93 -16.37 -1.24 13.16
N ALA A 94 -15.84 -1.68 12.02
CA ALA A 94 -14.53 -2.34 11.95
C ALA A 94 -13.39 -1.44 12.46
N PHE A 95 -13.35 -0.17 12.03
CA PHE A 95 -12.38 0.79 12.55
C PHE A 95 -12.58 1.11 14.04
N ALA A 96 -13.82 1.25 14.49
CA ALA A 96 -14.13 1.54 15.89
C ALA A 96 -13.80 0.36 16.85
N ALA A 97 -13.63 -0.85 16.32
CA ALA A 97 -13.24 -2.03 17.08
C ALA A 97 -11.72 -2.15 17.28
N LEU A 98 -10.91 -1.34 16.59
CA LEU A 98 -9.46 -1.32 16.77
C LEU A 98 -9.08 -0.80 18.17
N ASP A 99 -8.12 -1.46 18.80
CA ASP A 99 -7.61 -1.05 20.11
C ASP A 99 -6.52 0.05 20.03
N ASP A 100 -6.06 0.50 21.20
CA ASP A 100 -5.07 1.56 21.35
C ASP A 100 -3.62 1.10 21.08
N THR A 101 -3.39 -0.21 20.90
CA THR A 101 -2.07 -0.80 20.63
C THR A 101 -1.68 -0.72 19.16
N VAL A 102 -2.68 -0.56 18.27
CA VAL A 102 -2.48 -0.40 16.83
C VAL A 102 -1.56 0.78 16.55
N ARG A 103 -0.70 0.69 15.53
CA ARG A 103 0.06 1.81 14.97
C ARG A 103 -0.46 2.11 13.58
N ALA A 104 -0.63 3.39 13.27
CA ALA A 104 -1.27 3.83 12.05
C ALA A 104 -0.68 5.15 11.57
N ARG A 105 -0.91 5.48 10.29
CA ARG A 105 -0.63 6.80 9.72
C ARG A 105 -1.46 7.88 10.40
N ILE A 106 -1.06 9.14 10.22
CA ILE A 106 -1.70 10.28 10.89
C ILE A 106 -3.17 10.39 10.49
N SER A 107 -3.52 10.15 9.22
CA SER A 107 -4.91 10.12 8.75
C SER A 107 -5.76 9.13 9.54
N VAL A 108 -5.34 7.87 9.57
CA VAL A 108 -6.02 6.79 10.28
C VAL A 108 -6.09 7.06 11.78
N ARG A 109 -4.99 7.50 12.41
CA ARG A 109 -4.99 7.82 13.85
C ARG A 109 -6.00 8.92 14.18
N THR A 110 -5.98 10.01 13.42
CA THR A 110 -6.88 11.13 13.67
C THR A 110 -8.34 10.75 13.41
N ALA A 111 -8.59 9.91 12.41
CA ALA A 111 -9.91 9.38 12.14
C ALA A 111 -10.44 8.48 13.27
N LEU A 112 -9.58 7.63 13.87
CA LEU A 112 -9.94 6.85 15.06
C LEU A 112 -10.29 7.76 16.23
N ASP A 113 -9.53 8.85 16.45
CA ASP A 113 -9.84 9.86 17.46
C ASP A 113 -11.17 10.57 17.18
N ASN A 114 -11.47 10.86 15.91
CA ASN A 114 -12.73 11.46 15.48
C ASN A 114 -13.91 10.52 15.73
N LEU A 115 -13.79 9.23 15.38
CA LEU A 115 -14.80 8.21 15.66
C LEU A 115 -15.05 8.09 17.18
N ALA A 116 -13.99 8.11 18.00
CA ALA A 116 -14.10 8.07 19.46
C ALA A 116 -14.80 9.31 20.04
N ARG A 117 -14.75 10.45 19.32
CA ARG A 117 -15.49 11.69 19.65
C ARG A 117 -16.92 11.71 19.11
N GLY A 118 -17.35 10.68 18.39
CA GLY A 118 -18.70 10.55 17.84
C GLY A 118 -18.90 11.22 16.48
N LEU A 119 -17.82 11.55 15.75
CA LEU A 119 -17.92 11.93 14.35
C LEU A 119 -17.99 10.67 13.51
N ASP A 120 -19.06 10.52 12.72
CA ASP A 120 -19.19 9.42 11.78
C ASP A 120 -18.63 9.78 10.39
N PRO A 121 -18.29 8.77 9.54
CA PRO A 121 -17.94 9.01 8.15
C PRO A 121 -19.07 9.76 7.40
N PRO A 122 -18.75 10.68 6.46
CA PRO A 122 -17.41 11.01 5.98
C PRO A 122 -16.66 12.04 6.85
N ALA A 123 -17.29 12.60 7.89
CA ALA A 123 -16.66 13.64 8.72
C ALA A 123 -15.43 13.10 9.48
N SER A 124 -15.47 11.84 9.93
CA SER A 124 -14.32 11.20 10.60
C SER A 124 -13.05 11.21 9.73
N GLY A 125 -13.21 10.93 8.43
CA GLY A 125 -12.12 10.89 7.45
C GLY A 125 -11.80 12.23 6.79
N HIS A 126 -12.72 13.19 6.82
CA HIS A 126 -12.50 14.54 6.29
C HIS A 126 -11.82 15.48 7.30
N ASP A 127 -12.26 15.48 8.56
CA ASP A 127 -11.82 16.42 9.58
C ASP A 127 -10.49 15.99 10.23
N ASN A 128 -9.47 15.71 9.40
CA ASN A 128 -8.11 15.43 9.84
C ASN A 128 -7.06 16.08 8.93
N PRO A 129 -5.87 16.45 9.45
CA PRO A 129 -4.89 17.24 8.68
C PRO A 129 -4.23 16.47 7.52
N HIS A 130 -4.42 15.15 7.44
CA HIS A 130 -3.78 14.28 6.45
C HIS A 130 -4.81 13.47 5.64
N TYR A 131 -6.05 13.98 5.50
CA TYR A 131 -7.14 13.25 4.84
C TYR A 131 -6.81 12.81 3.41
N PHE A 132 -5.88 13.50 2.76
CA PHE A 132 -5.47 13.32 1.36
C PHE A 132 -4.38 12.26 1.16
N ASP A 133 -3.89 11.63 2.24
CA ASP A 133 -2.83 10.63 2.14
C ASP A 133 -3.32 9.30 1.53
N ASP A 134 -2.38 8.40 1.26
CA ASP A 134 -2.57 7.15 0.54
C ASP A 134 -2.88 5.93 1.43
N ALA A 135 -3.12 6.12 2.72
CA ALA A 135 -3.38 5.03 3.66
C ALA A 135 -4.57 4.15 3.20
N ALA A 136 -5.59 4.77 2.61
CA ALA A 136 -6.75 4.07 2.06
C ALA A 136 -6.45 3.35 0.73
N ALA A 137 -5.48 3.83 -0.06
CA ALA A 137 -5.11 3.23 -1.34
C ALA A 137 -4.46 1.84 -1.18
N VAL A 138 -3.69 1.66 -0.10
CA VAL A 138 -3.12 0.37 0.29
C VAL A 138 -4.21 -0.63 0.64
N ARG A 139 -5.16 -0.21 1.50
CA ARG A 139 -6.30 -1.05 1.90
C ARG A 139 -7.22 -1.38 0.72
N ALA A 140 -7.34 -0.46 -0.24
CA ALA A 140 -8.19 -0.60 -1.41
C ALA A 140 -7.87 -1.83 -2.28
N VAL A 141 -6.63 -2.33 -2.23
CA VAL A 141 -6.21 -3.55 -2.92
C VAL A 141 -7.06 -4.76 -2.51
N ALA A 142 -7.49 -4.86 -1.25
CA ALA A 142 -8.38 -5.94 -0.80
C ALA A 142 -9.75 -5.89 -1.50
N PHE A 143 -10.32 -4.70 -1.69
CA PHE A 143 -11.61 -4.54 -2.36
C PHE A 143 -11.52 -4.81 -3.87
N GLY A 144 -10.41 -4.43 -4.51
CA GLY A 144 -10.15 -4.78 -5.91
C GLY A 144 -10.01 -6.30 -6.09
N ALA A 145 -9.20 -6.94 -5.24
CA ALA A 145 -9.03 -8.40 -5.26
C ALA A 145 -10.35 -9.15 -4.99
N ALA A 146 -11.24 -8.57 -4.18
CA ALA A 146 -12.52 -9.15 -3.84
C ALA A 146 -13.62 -8.94 -4.91
N SER A 147 -13.36 -8.13 -5.95
CA SER A 147 -14.32 -7.80 -7.01
C SER A 147 -13.73 -8.02 -8.42
N PRO A 148 -13.27 -9.25 -8.78
CA PRO A 148 -12.64 -9.48 -10.08
C PRO A 148 -13.56 -9.10 -11.24
N GLY A 149 -13.08 -8.22 -12.11
CA GLY A 149 -13.80 -7.81 -13.33
C GLY A 149 -14.92 -6.79 -13.12
N ASP A 150 -15.17 -6.37 -11.87
CA ASP A 150 -16.13 -5.30 -11.55
C ASP A 150 -15.41 -4.11 -10.89
N PRO A 151 -14.75 -3.26 -11.69
CA PRO A 151 -14.02 -2.09 -11.19
C PRO A 151 -14.92 -1.06 -10.51
N GLU A 152 -16.21 -1.00 -10.85
CA GLU A 152 -17.15 -0.07 -10.24
C GLU A 152 -17.56 -0.54 -8.83
N ALA A 153 -17.85 -1.83 -8.64
CA ALA A 153 -18.10 -2.39 -7.32
C ALA A 153 -16.86 -2.30 -6.42
N ALA A 154 -15.68 -2.56 -6.97
CA ALA A 154 -14.42 -2.37 -6.27
C ALA A 154 -14.26 -0.93 -5.77
N ALA A 155 -14.45 0.06 -6.65
CA ALA A 155 -14.37 1.48 -6.29
C ALA A 155 -15.41 1.88 -5.25
N ARG A 156 -16.66 1.43 -5.36
CA ARG A 156 -17.72 1.74 -4.38
C ARG A 156 -17.34 1.25 -2.97
N ARG A 157 -16.87 0.01 -2.84
CA ARG A 157 -16.46 -0.56 -1.55
C ARG A 157 -15.23 0.16 -0.99
N ALA A 158 -14.25 0.46 -1.85
CA ALA A 158 -13.05 1.18 -1.45
C ALA A 158 -13.34 2.62 -0.99
N ARG A 159 -14.30 3.32 -1.62
CA ARG A 159 -14.74 4.66 -1.18
C ARG A 159 -15.38 4.61 0.21
N ALA A 160 -16.24 3.63 0.46
CA ALA A 160 -16.88 3.47 1.76
C ALA A 160 -15.86 3.20 2.90
N ASP A 161 -14.78 2.46 2.61
CA ASP A 161 -13.66 2.29 3.56
C ASP A 161 -12.85 3.57 3.72
N ALA A 162 -12.50 4.20 2.60
CA ALA A 162 -11.65 5.39 2.58
C ALA A 162 -12.31 6.58 3.31
N GLU A 163 -13.62 6.79 3.15
CA GLU A 163 -14.36 7.88 3.82
C GLU A 163 -14.33 7.80 5.35
N VAL A 164 -13.97 6.63 5.92
CA VAL A 164 -13.75 6.52 7.36
C VAL A 164 -12.51 7.28 7.80
N THR A 165 -11.43 7.24 7.02
CA THR A 165 -10.10 7.76 7.41
C THR A 165 -9.56 8.91 6.56
N ASN A 166 -10.10 9.08 5.36
CA ASN A 166 -9.58 9.94 4.31
C ASN A 166 -10.70 10.72 3.63
N ALA A 167 -10.32 11.73 2.84
CA ALA A 167 -11.18 12.53 1.98
C ALA A 167 -10.41 12.98 0.72
N GLY A 168 -11.13 13.54 -0.25
CA GLY A 168 -10.51 14.08 -1.48
C GLY A 168 -9.61 13.07 -2.18
N ASP A 169 -8.36 13.44 -2.42
CA ASP A 169 -7.38 12.61 -3.14
C ASP A 169 -7.14 11.25 -2.47
N GLY A 170 -7.26 11.14 -1.14
CA GLY A 170 -7.14 9.84 -0.45
C GLY A 170 -8.27 8.87 -0.81
N VAL A 171 -9.51 9.38 -0.94
CA VAL A 171 -10.67 8.59 -1.39
C VAL A 171 -10.61 8.30 -2.89
N HIS A 172 -10.15 9.26 -3.70
CA HIS A 172 -9.98 9.08 -5.14
C HIS A 172 -8.89 8.05 -5.45
N GLY A 173 -7.75 8.11 -4.75
CA GLY A 173 -6.66 7.15 -4.87
C GLY A 173 -7.09 5.74 -4.50
N ALA A 174 -7.87 5.58 -3.42
CA ALA A 174 -8.45 4.30 -3.04
C ALA A 174 -9.37 3.71 -4.13
N ALA A 175 -10.25 4.53 -4.70
CA ALA A 175 -11.11 4.10 -5.80
C ALA A 175 -10.31 3.64 -7.01
N ALA A 176 -9.29 4.41 -7.42
CA ALA A 176 -8.43 4.09 -8.55
C ALA A 176 -7.64 2.78 -8.36
N MET A 177 -7.03 2.59 -7.19
CA MET A 177 -6.32 1.36 -6.88
C MET A 177 -7.24 0.13 -6.89
N ALA A 178 -8.43 0.23 -6.29
CA ALA A 178 -9.40 -0.87 -6.29
C ALA A 178 -9.86 -1.24 -7.71
N SER A 179 -10.17 -0.24 -8.55
CA SER A 179 -10.57 -0.48 -9.94
C SER A 179 -9.47 -1.11 -10.77
N ALA A 180 -8.23 -0.65 -10.65
CA ALA A 180 -7.09 -1.21 -11.37
C ALA A 180 -6.80 -2.66 -10.95
N VAL A 181 -6.80 -2.94 -9.64
CA VAL A 181 -6.61 -4.30 -9.13
C VAL A 181 -7.74 -5.23 -9.58
N ALA A 182 -9.00 -4.79 -9.55
CA ALA A 182 -10.16 -5.59 -9.99
C ALA A 182 -10.03 -6.08 -11.44
N VAL A 183 -9.55 -5.21 -12.33
CA VAL A 183 -9.29 -5.57 -13.73
C VAL A 183 -8.07 -6.48 -13.87
N ALA A 184 -6.99 -6.19 -13.14
CA ALA A 184 -5.77 -6.99 -13.18
C ALA A 184 -6.01 -8.44 -12.71
N VAL A 185 -6.74 -8.64 -11.60
CA VAL A 185 -7.02 -9.99 -11.08
C VAL A 185 -7.99 -10.79 -11.96
N ALA A 186 -8.82 -10.12 -12.77
CA ALA A 186 -9.66 -10.76 -13.79
C ALA A 186 -8.90 -11.09 -15.08
N GLY A 187 -7.60 -10.80 -15.16
CA GLY A 187 -6.77 -11.12 -16.31
C GLY A 187 -6.68 -10.04 -17.38
N GLY A 188 -7.08 -8.80 -17.06
CA GLY A 188 -6.82 -7.64 -17.92
C GLY A 188 -5.31 -7.39 -18.10
N SER A 189 -4.96 -6.69 -19.18
CA SER A 189 -3.59 -6.26 -19.43
C SER A 189 -3.18 -5.12 -18.49
N ALA A 190 -1.88 -4.78 -18.47
CA ALA A 190 -1.39 -3.62 -17.73
C ALA A 190 -2.09 -2.33 -18.16
N VAL A 191 -2.35 -2.17 -19.46
CA VAL A 191 -3.07 -1.02 -20.02
C VAL A 191 -4.52 -1.01 -19.52
N ASP A 192 -5.23 -2.13 -19.60
CA ASP A 192 -6.63 -2.22 -19.14
C ASP A 192 -6.77 -1.87 -17.65
N ALA A 193 -5.84 -2.36 -16.82
CA ALA A 193 -5.83 -2.08 -15.38
C ALA A 193 -5.55 -0.59 -15.11
N VAL A 194 -4.60 0.02 -15.82
CA VAL A 194 -4.27 1.43 -15.67
C VAL A 194 -5.43 2.32 -16.15
N ASP A 195 -6.05 1.99 -17.28
CA ASP A 195 -7.21 2.71 -17.80
C ASP A 195 -8.39 2.66 -16.82
N ALA A 196 -8.62 1.51 -16.18
CA ALA A 196 -9.65 1.37 -15.15
C ALA A 196 -9.35 2.23 -13.91
N GLY A 197 -8.09 2.29 -13.48
CA GLY A 197 -7.66 3.19 -12.40
C GLY A 197 -7.87 4.67 -12.75
N LEU A 198 -7.47 5.09 -13.95
CA LEU A 198 -7.66 6.46 -14.44
C LEU A 198 -9.13 6.85 -14.56
N ALA A 199 -9.98 5.93 -15.01
CA ALA A 199 -11.42 6.17 -15.15
C ALA A 199 -12.11 6.42 -13.80
N ALA A 200 -11.58 5.85 -12.71
CA ALA A 200 -12.09 6.06 -11.36
C ALA A 200 -11.67 7.39 -10.72
N LEU A 201 -10.66 8.07 -11.28
CA LEU A 201 -10.23 9.40 -10.85
C LEU A 201 -11.13 10.49 -11.45
N PRO A 202 -11.75 11.38 -10.65
CA PRO A 202 -12.65 12.41 -11.18
C PRO A 202 -11.92 13.46 -12.04
N CYS A 203 -12.56 13.89 -13.12
CA CYS A 203 -12.08 14.98 -13.98
C CYS A 203 -11.86 16.27 -13.18
N GLY A 204 -10.76 16.97 -13.46
CA GLY A 204 -10.43 18.26 -12.83
C GLY A 204 -9.80 18.17 -11.43
N THR A 205 -9.51 16.97 -10.93
CA THR A 205 -8.79 16.77 -9.66
C THR A 205 -7.27 16.76 -9.88
N ALA A 206 -6.51 17.18 -8.85
CA ALA A 206 -5.06 17.20 -8.90
C ALA A 206 -4.47 15.78 -9.10
N ILE A 207 -5.00 14.79 -8.37
CA ILE A 207 -4.59 13.38 -8.53
C ILE A 207 -4.77 12.86 -9.95
N ARG A 208 -5.85 13.25 -10.65
CA ARG A 208 -6.06 12.82 -12.05
C ARG A 208 -5.06 13.48 -12.98
N GLN A 209 -4.78 14.78 -12.80
CA GLN A 209 -3.79 15.46 -13.60
C GLN A 209 -2.40 14.85 -13.38
N ALA A 210 -2.01 14.63 -12.12
CA ALA A 210 -0.76 13.98 -11.76
C ALA A 210 -0.64 12.55 -12.36
N ALA A 211 -1.74 11.78 -12.41
CA ALA A 211 -1.76 10.47 -13.06
C ALA A 211 -1.49 10.55 -14.56
N LEU A 212 -2.07 11.54 -15.25
CA LEU A 212 -1.81 11.77 -16.68
C LEU A 212 -0.36 12.19 -16.91
N ASP A 213 0.14 13.15 -16.13
CA ASP A 213 1.51 13.64 -16.24
C ASP A 213 2.54 12.52 -15.96
N ALA A 214 2.26 11.65 -14.98
CA ALA A 214 3.10 10.50 -14.68
C ALA A 214 3.11 9.45 -15.81
N LEU A 215 1.97 9.24 -16.49
CA LEU A 215 1.88 8.28 -17.60
C LEU A 215 2.58 8.77 -18.86
N ASP A 216 2.68 10.09 -19.04
CA ASP A 216 3.43 10.72 -20.13
C ASP A 216 4.95 10.77 -19.86
N ALA A 217 5.41 10.39 -18.67
CA ALA A 217 6.83 10.40 -18.31
C ALA A 217 7.65 9.41 -19.18
N PRO A 218 8.71 9.85 -19.87
CA PRO A 218 9.48 8.99 -20.76
C PRO A 218 10.42 8.04 -20.01
N GLY A 219 10.59 6.85 -20.57
CA GLY A 219 11.55 5.84 -20.11
C GLY A 219 10.87 4.58 -19.57
N ASP A 220 11.68 3.58 -19.25
CA ASP A 220 11.22 2.34 -18.63
C ASP A 220 12.06 1.97 -17.41
N ALA A 221 11.47 1.19 -16.49
CA ALA A 221 12.14 0.71 -15.29
C ALA A 221 12.85 1.85 -14.51
N PHE A 222 14.16 1.75 -14.30
CA PHE A 222 14.92 2.75 -13.57
C PHE A 222 15.09 4.08 -14.34
N ALA A 223 15.03 4.05 -15.68
CA ALA A 223 15.25 5.25 -16.49
C ALA A 223 14.11 6.27 -16.39
N VAL A 224 12.91 5.84 -16.03
CA VAL A 224 11.73 6.73 -15.85
C VAL A 224 11.76 7.49 -14.53
N VAL A 225 12.56 7.06 -13.55
CA VAL A 225 12.57 7.61 -12.18
C VAL A 225 12.79 9.13 -12.15
N PRO A 226 13.79 9.72 -12.84
CA PRO A 226 13.95 11.18 -12.83
C PRO A 226 12.80 11.93 -13.49
N ALA A 227 12.16 11.33 -14.50
CA ALA A 227 11.03 11.95 -15.19
C ALA A 227 9.77 11.91 -14.32
N LEU A 228 9.52 10.80 -13.61
CA LEU A 228 8.43 10.71 -12.64
C LEU A 228 8.64 11.67 -11.49
N ASP A 229 9.85 11.74 -10.91
CA ASP A 229 10.17 12.68 -9.84
C ASP A 229 9.80 14.12 -10.25
N ALA A 230 10.23 14.55 -11.43
CA ALA A 230 9.92 15.88 -11.97
C ALA A 230 8.43 16.09 -12.29
N ALA A 231 7.68 15.04 -12.65
CA ALA A 231 6.29 15.14 -13.06
C ALA A 231 5.31 15.20 -11.88
N VAL A 232 5.57 14.44 -10.81
CA VAL A 232 4.62 14.30 -9.68
C VAL A 232 5.07 14.91 -8.37
N GLN A 233 6.36 15.19 -8.16
CA GLN A 233 6.82 15.79 -6.92
C GLN A 233 6.67 17.31 -6.94
N ASP A 234 5.94 17.84 -5.95
CA ASP A 234 6.06 19.25 -5.59
C ASP A 234 7.34 19.44 -4.75
N HIS A 235 8.35 20.07 -5.34
CA HIS A 235 9.62 20.35 -4.66
C HIS A 235 9.53 21.50 -3.63
N VAL A 236 8.34 22.08 -3.40
CA VAL A 236 8.09 23.13 -2.39
C VAL A 236 7.64 22.53 -1.04
N TYR A 237 6.79 21.50 -1.06
CA TYR A 237 6.32 20.80 0.15
C TYR A 237 6.47 19.29 0.02
N SER A 238 7.45 18.73 0.73
CA SER A 238 7.69 17.28 0.71
C SER A 238 6.77 16.58 1.71
N TYR A 239 5.76 15.89 1.18
CA TYR A 239 4.93 14.96 1.95
C TYR A 239 4.82 13.62 1.23
N GLY A 240 5.62 12.65 1.69
CA GLY A 240 5.89 11.39 1.00
C GLY A 240 4.73 10.40 0.85
N LEU A 241 3.55 10.74 1.35
CA LEU A 241 2.39 9.85 1.43
C LEU A 241 1.15 10.43 0.75
N ALA A 242 1.30 11.48 -0.06
CA ALA A 242 0.16 12.06 -0.77
C ALA A 242 -0.37 11.07 -1.82
N ALA A 243 -1.66 10.72 -1.74
CA ALA A 243 -2.30 9.84 -2.72
C ALA A 243 -2.24 10.40 -4.14
N ALA A 244 -2.24 11.73 -4.27
CA ALA A 244 -2.04 12.45 -5.52
C ALA A 244 -0.66 12.26 -6.16
N GLN A 245 0.26 11.55 -5.51
CA GLN A 245 1.60 11.26 -6.02
C GLN A 245 1.86 9.76 -6.07
N THR A 246 1.56 9.01 -5.01
CA THR A 246 1.87 7.58 -4.92
C THR A 246 1.02 6.72 -5.86
N VAL A 247 -0.28 7.02 -5.99
CA VAL A 247 -1.17 6.30 -6.92
C VAL A 247 -0.81 6.56 -8.39
N PRO A 248 -0.63 7.82 -8.84
CA PRO A 248 -0.07 8.12 -10.17
C PRO A 248 1.20 7.36 -10.52
N VAL A 249 2.19 7.36 -9.61
CA VAL A 249 3.46 6.66 -9.81
C VAL A 249 3.25 5.15 -9.93
N ALA A 250 2.38 4.56 -9.10
CA ALA A 250 2.10 3.13 -9.18
C ALA A 250 1.46 2.74 -10.52
N LEU A 251 0.52 3.54 -11.03
CA LEU A 251 -0.08 3.33 -12.35
C LEU A 251 0.95 3.49 -13.47
N ALA A 252 1.76 4.56 -13.44
CA ALA A 252 2.77 4.84 -14.45
C ALA A 252 3.87 3.76 -14.50
N LEU A 253 4.39 3.32 -13.36
CA LEU A 253 5.40 2.27 -13.30
C LEU A 253 4.85 0.91 -13.70
N THR A 254 3.60 0.62 -13.38
CA THR A 254 2.91 -0.59 -13.87
C THR A 254 2.82 -0.58 -15.40
N ASN A 255 2.45 0.56 -15.99
CA ASN A 255 2.39 0.72 -17.44
C ASN A 255 3.77 0.61 -18.10
N ALA A 256 4.74 1.41 -17.65
CA ALA A 256 6.08 1.49 -18.22
C ALA A 256 6.89 0.19 -18.11
N SER A 257 6.58 -0.64 -17.10
CA SER A 257 7.20 -1.97 -16.93
C SER A 257 6.43 -3.10 -17.61
N ALA A 258 5.27 -2.82 -18.23
CA ALA A 258 4.35 -3.82 -18.75
C ALA A 258 3.97 -4.89 -17.70
N GLY A 259 3.83 -4.49 -16.43
CA GLY A 259 3.51 -5.37 -15.32
C GLY A 259 4.71 -6.14 -14.72
N ASP A 260 5.94 -5.90 -15.17
CA ASP A 260 7.13 -6.56 -14.62
C ASP A 260 7.51 -5.98 -13.25
N LEU A 261 7.11 -6.71 -12.20
CA LEU A 261 7.39 -6.37 -10.81
C LEU A 261 8.89 -6.16 -10.53
N THR A 262 9.77 -6.97 -11.14
CA THR A 262 11.22 -6.91 -10.88
C THR A 262 11.87 -5.63 -11.40
N ARG A 263 11.19 -4.93 -12.32
CA ARG A 263 11.58 -3.64 -12.85
C ARG A 263 10.84 -2.49 -12.16
N ALA A 264 9.55 -2.67 -11.90
CA ALA A 264 8.68 -1.62 -11.39
C ALA A 264 8.91 -1.29 -9.91
N VAL A 265 9.01 -2.31 -9.05
CA VAL A 265 9.15 -2.10 -7.59
C VAL A 265 10.47 -1.43 -7.23
N PRO A 266 11.64 -1.84 -7.78
CA PRO A 266 12.88 -1.12 -7.53
C PRO A 266 12.87 0.33 -8.02
N ALA A 267 12.23 0.59 -9.17
CA ALA A 267 12.07 1.96 -9.68
C ALA A 267 11.21 2.82 -8.74
N ALA A 268 10.10 2.29 -8.24
CA ALA A 268 9.26 2.95 -7.25
C ALA A 268 10.04 3.26 -5.96
N ALA A 269 10.87 2.32 -5.49
CA ALA A 269 11.67 2.49 -4.28
C ALA A 269 12.78 3.57 -4.43
N CYS A 270 13.16 3.92 -5.66
CA CYS A 270 14.12 4.97 -5.95
C CYS A 270 13.50 6.38 -6.00
N LEU A 271 12.17 6.51 -5.98
CA LEU A 271 11.48 7.78 -5.74
C LEU A 271 11.46 8.03 -4.23
N ALA A 272 12.57 8.52 -3.69
CA ALA A 272 12.87 8.50 -2.25
C ALA A 272 11.78 9.13 -1.35
N SER A 273 11.12 10.20 -1.80
CA SER A 273 10.02 10.81 -1.04
C SER A 273 8.79 9.91 -0.98
N LEU A 274 8.54 9.08 -2.01
CA LEU A 274 7.37 8.21 -2.14
C LEU A 274 7.64 6.75 -1.78
N ALA A 275 8.86 6.46 -1.32
CA ALA A 275 9.38 5.10 -1.13
C ALA A 275 8.75 4.34 0.05
N ASP A 276 7.69 4.86 0.68
CA ASP A 276 6.87 4.10 1.62
C ASP A 276 5.86 3.25 0.84
N SER A 277 4.78 3.87 0.36
CA SER A 277 3.68 3.15 -0.29
C SER A 277 3.74 3.06 -1.81
N ALA A 278 4.47 3.91 -2.54
CA ALA A 278 4.54 3.77 -3.99
C ALA A 278 5.08 2.39 -4.42
N PRO A 279 6.13 1.83 -3.79
CA PRO A 279 6.56 0.45 -4.04
C PRO A 279 5.48 -0.58 -3.76
N ALA A 280 4.76 -0.44 -2.63
CA ALA A 280 3.69 -1.36 -2.22
C ALA A 280 2.51 -1.36 -3.21
N LEU A 281 2.03 -0.18 -3.61
CA LEU A 281 0.94 -0.04 -4.60
C LEU A 281 1.37 -0.55 -5.98
N THR A 282 2.60 -0.25 -6.42
CA THR A 282 3.17 -0.77 -7.66
C THR A 282 3.28 -2.29 -7.63
N GLY A 283 3.75 -2.84 -6.50
CA GLY A 283 3.85 -4.27 -6.26
C GLY A 283 2.48 -4.95 -6.32
N ALA A 284 1.44 -4.34 -5.75
CA ALA A 284 0.08 -4.87 -5.80
C ALA A 284 -0.43 -5.03 -7.24
N LEU A 285 -0.27 -4.00 -8.07
CA LEU A 285 -0.71 -4.01 -9.46
C LEU A 285 0.08 -5.01 -10.31
N THR A 286 1.41 -4.93 -10.26
CA THR A 286 2.29 -5.82 -11.03
C THR A 286 2.16 -7.28 -10.58
N GLY A 287 1.99 -7.53 -9.28
CA GLY A 287 1.69 -8.85 -8.73
C GLY A 287 0.33 -9.38 -9.19
N ALA A 288 -0.72 -8.56 -9.22
CA ALA A 288 -2.04 -8.93 -9.75
C ALA A 288 -1.99 -9.29 -11.24
N LEU A 289 -1.16 -8.60 -12.02
CA LEU A 289 -0.98 -8.81 -13.45
C LEU A 289 -0.18 -10.09 -13.77
N THR A 290 0.80 -10.43 -12.94
CA THR A 290 1.72 -11.55 -13.21
C THR A 290 1.30 -12.86 -12.54
N GLY A 291 0.67 -12.78 -11.38
CA GLY A 291 0.28 -13.94 -10.56
C GLY A 291 1.38 -14.39 -9.60
N TYR A 292 0.99 -14.96 -8.47
CA TYR A 292 1.87 -15.36 -7.38
C TYR A 292 2.94 -16.36 -7.82
N ALA A 293 2.58 -17.37 -8.62
CA ALA A 293 3.53 -18.39 -9.05
C ALA A 293 4.70 -17.83 -9.88
N ALA A 294 4.52 -16.68 -10.54
CA ALA A 294 5.55 -16.02 -11.34
C ALA A 294 6.51 -15.16 -10.51
N LEU A 295 6.16 -14.83 -9.26
CA LEU A 295 6.99 -14.00 -8.39
C LEU A 295 8.25 -14.75 -7.91
N PRO A 296 9.40 -14.06 -7.73
CA PRO A 296 10.62 -14.69 -7.25
C PRO A 296 10.42 -15.41 -5.91
N GLU A 297 10.81 -16.69 -5.82
CA GLU A 297 10.60 -17.53 -4.63
C GLU A 297 11.20 -16.92 -3.36
N THR A 298 12.40 -16.35 -3.43
CA THR A 298 13.06 -15.72 -2.28
C THR A 298 12.28 -14.52 -1.73
N TRP A 299 11.63 -13.76 -2.61
CA TRP A 299 10.78 -12.64 -2.23
C TRP A 299 9.47 -13.14 -1.63
N ARG A 300 8.82 -14.12 -2.28
CA ARG A 300 7.61 -14.79 -1.75
C ARG A 300 7.83 -15.34 -0.35
N ALA A 301 8.96 -16.00 -0.10
CA ALA A 301 9.28 -16.56 1.21
C ALA A 301 9.51 -15.46 2.27
N SER A 302 10.21 -14.38 1.91
CA SER A 302 10.56 -13.30 2.84
C SER A 302 9.36 -12.43 3.24
N THR A 303 8.31 -12.37 2.41
CA THR A 303 7.17 -11.46 2.61
C THR A 303 5.86 -12.16 2.97
N ARG A 304 5.89 -13.48 3.20
CA ARG A 304 4.70 -14.29 3.49
C ARG A 304 4.12 -14.07 4.88
N VAL A 305 4.97 -13.87 5.88
CA VAL A 305 4.58 -13.84 7.29
C VAL A 305 4.60 -12.41 7.80
N LEU A 306 3.47 -11.96 8.35
CA LEU A 306 3.32 -10.60 8.89
C LEU A 306 4.06 -10.43 10.22
N ALA A 307 4.67 -9.26 10.40
CA ALA A 307 5.50 -8.98 11.55
C ALA A 307 4.69 -8.66 12.82
N GLY A 308 3.44 -8.23 12.67
CA GLY A 308 2.62 -7.65 13.74
C GLY A 308 3.19 -6.34 14.26
N CYS A 309 3.87 -5.59 13.39
CA CYS A 309 4.48 -4.33 13.80
C CYS A 309 3.37 -3.30 14.06
N CYS A 310 2.42 -3.11 13.15
CA CYS A 310 1.38 -2.10 13.27
C CYS A 310 0.08 -2.64 13.85
N LEU A 311 -0.26 -3.89 13.54
CA LEU A 311 -1.44 -4.58 14.03
C LEU A 311 -0.99 -5.85 14.77
N PRO A 312 -0.80 -5.81 16.10
CA PRO A 312 -0.21 -6.92 16.87
C PRO A 312 -0.93 -8.26 16.70
N ASP A 313 -2.25 -8.25 16.52
CA ASP A 313 -3.07 -9.45 16.27
C ASP A 313 -2.76 -10.16 14.94
N LEU A 314 -2.03 -9.50 14.04
CA LEU A 314 -1.56 -10.09 12.78
C LEU A 314 -0.16 -10.71 12.89
N ALA A 315 0.51 -10.62 14.05
CA ALA A 315 1.84 -11.21 14.23
C ALA A 315 1.84 -12.70 13.88
N GLY A 316 2.71 -13.09 12.94
CA GLY A 316 2.85 -14.48 12.52
C GLY A 316 1.75 -14.99 11.57
N ALA A 317 0.81 -14.14 11.16
CA ALA A 317 -0.21 -14.52 10.19
C ALA A 317 0.39 -14.76 8.80
N ASP A 318 -0.12 -15.79 8.10
CA ASP A 318 0.22 -16.07 6.70
C ASP A 318 -0.64 -15.19 5.78
N LEU A 319 0.01 -14.25 5.09
CA LEU A 319 -0.66 -13.31 4.18
C LEU A 319 -1.33 -14.03 3.00
N ILE A 320 -0.75 -15.13 2.53
CA ILE A 320 -1.27 -15.87 1.38
C ILE A 320 -2.52 -16.65 1.76
N ALA A 321 -2.57 -17.20 2.98
CA ALA A 321 -3.79 -17.82 3.50
C ALA A 321 -4.94 -16.80 3.66
N ILE A 322 -4.63 -15.54 3.99
CA ILE A 322 -5.63 -14.46 4.01
C ILE A 322 -6.11 -14.16 2.59
N ALA A 323 -5.21 -14.08 1.61
CA ALA A 323 -5.55 -13.88 0.21
C ALA A 323 -6.44 -15.00 -0.36
N ASP A 324 -6.16 -16.25 0.02
CA ASP A 324 -6.98 -17.42 -0.34
C ASP A 324 -8.43 -17.25 0.10
N GLY A 325 -8.65 -16.83 1.34
CA GLY A 325 -9.99 -16.56 1.85
C GLY A 325 -10.72 -15.45 1.08
N VAL A 326 -10.01 -14.47 0.52
CA VAL A 326 -10.62 -13.44 -0.34
C VAL A 326 -11.09 -14.07 -1.66
N ALA A 327 -10.23 -14.84 -2.32
CA ALA A 327 -10.55 -15.50 -3.59
C ALA A 327 -11.77 -16.43 -3.48
N GLU A 328 -11.84 -17.23 -2.42
CA GLU A 328 -12.96 -18.14 -2.15
C GLU A 328 -14.30 -17.38 -2.00
N ARG A 329 -14.31 -16.25 -1.29
CA ARG A 329 -15.52 -15.42 -1.12
C ARG A 329 -15.97 -14.76 -2.41
N SER A 330 -15.03 -14.36 -3.27
CA SER A 330 -15.33 -13.77 -4.57
C SER A 330 -15.96 -14.78 -5.52
N GLY A 331 -15.42 -16.00 -5.59
CA GLY A 331 -15.99 -17.08 -6.41
C GLY A 331 -17.43 -17.46 -6.01
N ALA A 332 -17.72 -17.47 -4.71
CA ALA A 332 -19.07 -17.76 -4.20
C ALA A 332 -20.12 -16.70 -4.59
N ARG A 333 -19.71 -15.44 -4.86
CA ARG A 333 -20.63 -14.37 -5.28
C ARG A 333 -21.04 -14.48 -6.74
N THR A 334 -20.09 -14.81 -7.61
CA THR A 334 -20.34 -14.97 -9.05
C THR A 334 -21.22 -16.17 -9.38
N GLU A 335 -21.29 -17.18 -8.51
CA GLU A 335 -22.17 -18.34 -8.64
C GLU A 335 -23.60 -18.07 -8.11
N GLY A 336 -23.78 -17.14 -7.18
CA GLY A 336 -25.08 -16.80 -6.58
C GLY A 336 -25.92 -15.78 -7.36
N GLU A 337 -25.34 -15.11 -8.36
CA GLU A 337 -26.01 -14.13 -9.23
C GLU A 337 -26.39 -14.69 -10.62
N GLN A 338 -26.20 -16.01 -10.84
CA GLN A 338 -26.63 -16.75 -12.04
C GLN A 338 -27.91 -17.55 -11.77
#